data_AF-A0A437LBA6-F1
#
_entry.id   AF-A0A437LBA6-F1
#
_cell.length_a   1.000
_cell.length_b   1.000
_cell.length_c   1.000
_cell.angle_alpha   90.00
_cell.angle_beta   90.00
_cell.angle_gamma   90.00
#
_symmetry.space_group_name_H-M   'P 1'
#
loop_
_entity.id
_entity.type
_entity.pdbx_description
1 polymer ?
#
loop_
_entity_poly.entity_id
_entity_poly.type
_entity_poly.pdbx_seq_one_letter_code
_entity_poly.pdbx_strand_id
1 'polypeptide(L)'
;MRFVTLIAELKLAEARLRTAMTYHGSTRFHAKLLRRCATLMDAVENHTPDSADELNEQIAFFLRRASDYNGGAIADRSMEIVVRLMNAFPNGAPQDGRSLALEALEDVCGEDGISAYITGSLERLVAIDTGFRYLAVSQPNAQFNRNTQAGMVSMHLEQVIGRERYVSRARRRLELCFNGQAQEYYYPVAVADRDRRVIRCQMKPVYDNLGQLYCGLMYMHDVTGHALNRSRQAAVSAV
;
A
#
# COMPACT_ATOMS: atom_id res chain seq x y z
N MET A 1 -0.29 -10.49 -14.16
CA MET A 1 -0.06 -10.05 -12.77
C MET A 1 -1.12 -9.02 -12.43
N ARG A 2 -1.75 -9.06 -11.24
CA ARG A 2 -2.80 -8.08 -10.89
C ARG A 2 -2.22 -6.67 -10.79
N PHE A 3 -2.93 -5.68 -11.33
CA PHE A 3 -2.54 -4.27 -11.34
C PHE A 3 -2.13 -3.73 -9.96
N VAL A 4 -2.87 -4.10 -8.91
CA VAL A 4 -2.59 -3.67 -7.53
C VAL A 4 -1.23 -4.12 -7.02
N THR A 5 -0.76 -5.30 -7.41
CA THR A 5 0.58 -5.80 -7.07
C THR A 5 1.65 -5.03 -7.83
N LEU A 6 1.39 -4.69 -9.08
CA LEU A 6 2.31 -3.92 -9.91
C LEU A 6 2.51 -2.48 -9.38
N ILE A 7 1.45 -1.83 -8.94
CA ILE A 7 1.56 -0.53 -8.27
C ILE A 7 2.33 -0.66 -6.96
N ALA A 8 2.03 -1.68 -6.14
CA ALA A 8 2.72 -1.89 -4.88
C ALA A 8 4.22 -2.06 -5.09
N GLU A 9 4.62 -2.87 -6.07
CA GLU A 9 6.01 -3.02 -6.53
C GLU A 9 6.64 -1.67 -6.90
N LEU A 10 5.96 -0.87 -7.74
CA LEU A 10 6.44 0.45 -8.15
C LEU A 10 6.69 1.35 -6.94
N LYS A 11 5.73 1.43 -6.02
CA LYS A 11 5.83 2.31 -4.85
C LYS A 11 6.87 1.86 -3.84
N LEU A 12 7.05 0.56 -3.65
CA LEU A 12 8.14 0.03 -2.84
C LEU A 12 9.50 0.33 -3.48
N ALA A 13 9.64 0.19 -4.80
CA ALA A 13 10.85 0.55 -5.52
C ALA A 13 11.17 2.05 -5.45
N GLU A 14 10.16 2.91 -5.61
CA GLU A 14 10.28 4.38 -5.45
C GLU A 14 10.73 4.75 -4.02
N ALA A 15 10.18 4.09 -3.00
CA ALA A 15 10.57 4.30 -1.61
C ALA A 15 12.04 3.90 -1.36
N ARG A 16 12.47 2.73 -1.85
CA ARG A 16 13.86 2.28 -1.78
C ARG A 16 14.80 3.24 -2.51
N LEU A 17 14.41 3.72 -3.69
CA LEU A 17 15.19 4.71 -4.44
C LEU A 17 15.35 6.01 -3.64
N ARG A 18 14.28 6.53 -3.05
CA ARG A 18 14.31 7.77 -2.24
C ARG A 18 15.24 7.63 -1.04
N THR A 19 15.17 6.50 -0.34
CA THR A 19 16.09 6.20 0.76
C THR A 19 17.53 6.10 0.25
N ALA A 20 17.78 5.39 -0.83
CA ALA A 20 19.12 5.21 -1.39
C ALA A 20 19.75 6.55 -1.82
N MET A 21 18.96 7.48 -2.37
CA MET A 21 19.41 8.83 -2.74
C MET A 21 19.77 9.66 -1.51
N THR A 22 19.06 9.47 -0.39
CA THR A 22 19.32 10.19 0.87
C THR A 22 20.59 9.69 1.57
N TYR A 23 20.79 8.37 1.65
CA TYR A 23 21.85 7.75 2.45
C TYR A 23 23.08 7.28 1.64
N HIS A 24 23.35 7.92 0.49
CA HIS A 24 24.54 7.69 -0.34
C HIS A 24 24.79 6.22 -0.77
N GLY A 25 23.77 5.56 -1.32
CA GLY A 25 23.97 4.31 -2.07
C GLY A 25 24.97 4.49 -3.23
N SER A 26 25.60 3.40 -3.68
CA SER A 26 26.47 3.47 -4.86
C SER A 26 25.71 3.96 -6.09
N THR A 27 26.35 4.72 -6.97
CA THR A 27 25.75 5.20 -8.24
C THR A 27 25.17 4.05 -9.07
N ARG A 28 25.82 2.88 -9.04
CA ARG A 28 25.33 1.66 -9.70
C ARG A 28 24.01 1.16 -9.11
N PHE A 29 23.87 1.23 -7.79
CA PHE A 29 22.63 0.85 -7.10
C PHE A 29 21.49 1.84 -7.40
N HIS A 30 21.77 3.15 -7.40
CA HIS A 30 20.79 4.16 -7.83
C HIS A 30 20.33 3.92 -9.27
N ALA A 31 21.26 3.69 -10.19
CA ALA A 31 20.94 3.41 -11.57
C ALA A 31 20.08 2.14 -11.73
N LYS A 32 20.35 1.09 -10.93
CA LYS A 32 19.54 -0.14 -10.92
C LYS A 32 18.10 0.15 -10.46
N LEU A 33 17.93 0.89 -9.36
CA LEU A 33 16.61 1.25 -8.83
C LEU A 33 15.85 2.20 -9.76
N LEU A 34 16.53 3.17 -10.39
CA LEU A 34 15.93 4.07 -11.39
C LEU A 34 15.41 3.30 -12.60
N ARG A 35 16.23 2.42 -13.17
CA ARG A 35 15.80 1.54 -14.29
C ARG A 35 14.60 0.70 -13.87
N ARG A 36 14.63 0.13 -12.67
CA ARG A 36 13.51 -0.65 -12.15
C ARG A 36 12.24 0.19 -12.01
N CYS A 37 12.32 1.39 -11.45
CA CYS A 37 11.16 2.28 -11.36
C CYS A 37 10.61 2.62 -12.75
N ALA A 38 11.47 2.89 -13.73
CA ALA A 38 11.06 3.15 -15.11
C ALA A 38 10.36 1.93 -15.74
N THR A 39 10.94 0.74 -15.64
CA THR A 39 10.33 -0.51 -16.15
C THR A 39 8.97 -0.79 -15.50
N LEU A 40 8.85 -0.62 -14.18
CA LEU A 40 7.58 -0.80 -13.49
C LEU A 40 6.56 0.27 -13.90
N MET A 41 7.00 1.51 -14.09
CA MET A 41 6.12 2.57 -14.57
C MET A 41 5.58 2.24 -15.97
N ASP A 42 6.45 1.85 -16.90
CA ASP A 42 6.04 1.44 -18.24
C ASP A 42 5.06 0.27 -18.20
N ALA A 43 5.29 -0.70 -17.30
CA ALA A 43 4.35 -1.80 -17.11
C ALA A 43 3.00 -1.32 -16.54
N VAL A 44 2.98 -0.39 -15.59
CA VAL A 44 1.75 0.19 -15.01
C VAL A 44 0.95 0.94 -16.07
N GLU A 45 1.60 1.72 -16.94
CA GLU A 45 0.92 2.51 -17.97
C GLU A 45 0.40 1.69 -19.15
N ASN A 46 1.04 0.56 -19.43
CA ASN A 46 0.66 -0.35 -20.52
C ASN A 46 -0.18 -1.54 -20.03
N HIS A 47 -0.57 -1.56 -18.76
CA HIS A 47 -1.36 -2.66 -18.20
C HIS A 47 -2.79 -2.62 -18.74
N THR A 48 -3.18 -3.68 -19.46
CA THR A 48 -4.57 -3.88 -19.88
C THR A 48 -5.37 -4.46 -18.71
N PRO A 49 -6.50 -3.86 -18.31
CA PRO A 49 -7.29 -4.40 -17.22
C PRO A 49 -8.04 -5.67 -17.69
N ASP A 50 -7.97 -6.71 -16.87
CA ASP A 50 -8.61 -8.01 -17.13
C ASP A 50 -10.07 -8.06 -16.63
N SER A 51 -10.50 -7.02 -15.89
CA SER A 51 -11.85 -6.93 -15.31
C SER A 51 -12.29 -5.48 -15.09
N ALA A 52 -13.60 -5.26 -14.91
CA ALA A 52 -14.15 -3.96 -14.56
C ALA A 52 -13.63 -3.44 -13.20
N ASP A 53 -13.42 -4.34 -12.23
CA ASP A 53 -12.83 -3.98 -10.94
C ASP A 53 -11.39 -3.49 -11.10
N GLU A 54 -10.60 -4.18 -11.93
CA GLU A 54 -9.23 -3.77 -12.22
C GLU A 54 -9.17 -2.45 -13.00
N LEU A 55 -10.07 -2.23 -13.96
CA LEU A 55 -10.23 -0.95 -14.64
C LEU A 55 -10.49 0.19 -13.64
N ASN A 56 -11.39 -0.02 -12.69
CA ASN A 56 -11.69 0.96 -11.65
C ASN A 56 -10.46 1.24 -10.76
N GLU A 57 -9.69 0.21 -10.41
CA GLU A 57 -8.41 0.36 -9.70
C GLU A 57 -7.41 1.19 -10.53
N GLN A 58 -7.31 0.97 -11.84
CA GLN A 58 -6.46 1.77 -12.73
C GLN A 58 -6.85 3.24 -12.78
N ILE A 59 -8.14 3.51 -13.01
CA ILE A 59 -8.67 4.87 -13.07
C ILE A 59 -8.42 5.58 -11.73
N ALA A 60 -8.72 4.92 -10.61
CA ALA A 60 -8.49 5.49 -9.27
C ALA A 60 -7.02 5.86 -9.03
N PHE A 61 -6.09 5.01 -9.46
CA PHE A 61 -4.66 5.27 -9.37
C PHE A 61 -4.23 6.49 -10.19
N PHE A 62 -4.55 6.52 -11.48
CA PHE A 62 -4.09 7.59 -12.37
C PHE A 62 -4.76 8.93 -12.08
N LEU A 63 -6.05 8.95 -11.68
CA LEU A 63 -6.71 10.17 -11.21
C LEU A 63 -6.01 10.74 -9.97
N ARG A 64 -5.63 9.89 -9.01
CA ARG A 64 -4.87 10.36 -7.85
C ARG A 64 -3.51 10.88 -8.25
N ARG A 65 -2.80 10.13 -9.08
CA ARG A 65 -1.48 10.55 -9.55
C ARG A 65 -1.55 11.93 -10.22
N ALA A 66 -2.55 12.18 -11.07
CA ALA A 66 -2.75 13.50 -11.67
C ALA A 66 -2.93 14.60 -10.61
N SER A 67 -3.74 14.33 -9.58
CA SER A 67 -3.99 15.26 -8.48
C SER A 67 -2.72 15.56 -7.65
N ASP A 68 -1.91 14.53 -7.35
CA ASP A 68 -0.70 14.67 -6.54
C ASP A 68 0.38 15.57 -7.20
N TYR A 69 0.43 15.61 -8.54
CA TYR A 69 1.41 16.43 -9.28
C TYR A 69 0.90 17.85 -9.63
N ASN A 70 -0.39 18.16 -9.43
CA ASN A 70 -0.97 19.50 -9.61
C ASN A 70 -0.51 20.22 -10.90
N GLY A 71 -0.55 19.51 -12.04
CA GLY A 71 -0.17 20.00 -13.37
C GLY A 71 1.17 19.49 -13.90
N GLY A 72 1.41 19.74 -15.19
CA GLY A 72 2.64 19.34 -15.89
C GLY A 72 2.58 17.94 -16.51
N ALA A 73 3.65 17.54 -17.19
CA ALA A 73 3.68 16.38 -18.07
C ALA A 73 3.24 15.05 -17.42
N ILE A 74 3.50 14.86 -16.12
CA ILE A 74 3.06 13.65 -15.39
C ILE A 74 1.55 13.66 -15.16
N ALA A 75 0.98 14.81 -14.80
CA ALA A 75 -0.46 14.95 -14.61
C ALA A 75 -1.20 14.80 -15.94
N ASP A 76 -0.68 15.45 -17.00
CA ASP A 76 -1.24 15.37 -18.34
C ASP A 76 -1.24 13.93 -18.88
N ARG A 77 -0.11 13.23 -18.76
CA ARG A 77 0.01 11.80 -19.16
C ARG A 77 -0.90 10.90 -18.34
N SER A 78 -1.04 11.16 -17.03
CA SER A 78 -1.94 10.39 -16.17
C SER A 78 -3.41 10.58 -16.59
N MET A 79 -3.81 11.82 -16.90
CA MET A 79 -5.15 12.12 -17.40
C MET A 79 -5.41 11.53 -18.79
N GLU A 80 -4.41 11.53 -19.68
CA GLU A 80 -4.50 10.87 -20.98
C GLU A 80 -4.78 9.37 -20.83
N ILE A 81 -4.09 8.70 -19.90
CA ILE A 81 -4.32 7.28 -19.59
C ILE A 81 -5.74 7.07 -19.05
N VAL A 82 -6.24 7.93 -18.15
CA VAL A 82 -7.62 7.85 -17.64
C VAL A 82 -8.63 7.96 -18.78
N VAL A 83 -8.49 8.95 -19.65
CA VAL A 83 -9.41 9.15 -20.80
C VAL A 83 -9.37 7.94 -21.73
N ARG A 84 -8.17 7.41 -22.01
CA ARG A 84 -8.00 6.19 -22.82
C ARG A 84 -8.70 4.99 -22.19
N LEU A 85 -8.55 4.78 -20.88
CA LEU A 85 -9.20 3.70 -20.15
C LEU A 85 -10.72 3.84 -20.14
N MET A 86 -11.25 5.05 -19.93
CA MET A 86 -12.69 5.31 -19.98
C MET A 86 -13.28 5.07 -21.37
N ASN A 87 -12.57 5.44 -22.43
CA ASN A 87 -13.02 5.28 -23.81
C ASN A 87 -12.87 3.84 -24.34
N ALA A 88 -11.95 3.05 -23.77
CA ALA A 88 -11.75 1.65 -24.16
C ALA A 88 -12.82 0.70 -23.57
N PHE A 89 -13.58 1.12 -22.56
CA PHE A 89 -14.58 0.29 -21.86
C PHE A 89 -16.05 0.78 -21.90
N PRO A 90 -16.66 1.18 -23.05
CA PRO A 90 -18.08 1.57 -23.06
C PRO A 90 -19.05 0.39 -23.05
N ASN A 91 -18.65 -0.82 -23.49
CA ASN A 91 -19.54 -1.96 -23.73
C ASN A 91 -18.87 -3.32 -23.48
N GLY A 92 -19.06 -3.91 -22.30
CA GLY A 92 -18.83 -5.34 -22.04
C GLY A 92 -17.36 -5.82 -22.04
N ALA A 93 -17.08 -6.86 -21.26
CA ALA A 93 -15.72 -7.33 -20.94
C ALA A 93 -14.89 -7.76 -22.17
N PRO A 94 -13.56 -7.53 -22.19
CA PRO A 94 -12.69 -8.10 -23.22
C PRO A 94 -12.47 -9.59 -23.00
N GLN A 95 -12.53 -10.34 -24.11
CA GLN A 95 -12.12 -11.73 -24.21
C GLN A 95 -10.59 -11.85 -24.18
N ASP A 96 -10.14 -13.01 -23.66
CA ASP A 96 -8.83 -13.64 -23.79
C ASP A 96 -7.70 -12.78 -24.38
N GLY A 97 -6.94 -12.16 -23.48
CA GLY A 97 -5.66 -11.54 -23.80
C GLY A 97 -4.56 -12.08 -22.88
N ARG A 98 -4.08 -13.31 -23.13
CA ARG A 98 -2.82 -13.78 -22.55
C ARG A 98 -1.70 -12.81 -22.97
N SER A 99 -1.33 -11.91 -22.06
CA SER A 99 -0.42 -10.81 -22.35
C SER A 99 1.05 -11.26 -22.29
N LEU A 100 1.75 -10.99 -23.39
CA LEU A 100 3.20 -11.10 -23.64
C LEU A 100 4.08 -10.35 -22.63
N ALA A 101 3.50 -9.67 -21.64
CA ALA A 101 4.23 -9.01 -20.55
C ALA A 101 4.78 -9.99 -19.50
N LEU A 102 4.29 -11.24 -19.44
CA LEU A 102 4.66 -12.19 -18.39
C LEU A 102 6.13 -12.65 -18.48
N GLU A 103 6.66 -12.81 -19.70
CA GLU A 103 8.02 -13.29 -19.93
C GLU A 103 9.10 -12.23 -19.63
N ALA A 104 8.75 -10.93 -19.69
CA ALA A 104 9.64 -9.85 -19.29
C ALA A 104 9.61 -9.58 -17.77
N LEU A 105 8.63 -10.12 -17.05
CA LEU A 105 8.42 -9.85 -15.62
C LEU A 105 9.20 -10.80 -14.69
N GLU A 106 9.59 -11.98 -15.17
CA GLU A 106 10.34 -12.97 -14.36
C GLU A 106 11.79 -12.53 -14.10
N ASP A 107 12.42 -11.77 -15.01
CA ASP A 107 13.75 -11.19 -14.79
C ASP A 107 13.69 -9.88 -13.97
N VAL A 108 12.52 -9.25 -13.95
CA VAL A 108 12.26 -8.04 -13.17
C VAL A 108 12.04 -8.45 -11.71
N CYS A 109 11.19 -9.42 -11.37
CA CYS A 109 10.90 -9.79 -9.99
C CYS A 109 12.03 -10.51 -9.22
N GLY A 110 13.04 -9.77 -8.77
CA GLY A 110 14.07 -10.21 -7.82
C GLY A 110 14.18 -9.31 -6.59
N GLU A 111 14.03 -9.93 -5.42
CA GLU A 111 14.22 -9.39 -4.05
C GLU A 111 13.16 -8.40 -3.57
N ASP A 112 11.96 -8.92 -3.30
CA ASP A 112 11.19 -8.79 -2.04
C ASP A 112 9.71 -9.10 -2.33
N GLY A 113 9.26 -10.34 -2.08
CA GLY A 113 7.85 -10.76 -2.25
C GLY A 113 6.84 -10.05 -1.33
N ILE A 114 7.26 -8.93 -0.71
CA ILE A 114 6.48 -8.11 0.21
C ILE A 114 5.27 -7.48 -0.47
N SER A 115 5.38 -7.08 -1.74
CA SER A 115 4.25 -6.50 -2.49
C SER A 115 3.09 -7.51 -2.59
N ALA A 116 3.37 -8.71 -3.09
CA ALA A 116 2.44 -9.81 -3.27
C ALA A 116 1.93 -10.32 -1.91
N TYR A 117 2.80 -10.38 -0.91
CA TYR A 117 2.41 -10.72 0.47
C TYR A 117 1.39 -9.73 1.04
N ILE A 118 1.59 -8.42 0.83
CA ILE A 118 0.65 -7.40 1.30
C ILE A 118 -0.65 -7.44 0.50
N THR A 119 -0.58 -7.35 -0.83
CA THR A 119 -1.76 -7.20 -1.68
C THR A 119 -2.63 -8.45 -1.69
N GLY A 120 -2.03 -9.63 -1.50
CA GLY A 120 -2.72 -10.92 -1.37
C GLY A 120 -3.10 -11.31 0.05
N SER A 121 -2.80 -10.50 1.07
CA SER A 121 -3.11 -10.83 2.46
C SER A 121 -4.63 -10.86 2.71
N LEU A 122 -5.10 -11.92 3.38
CA LEU A 122 -6.47 -12.04 3.89
C LEU A 122 -6.70 -11.26 5.20
N GLU A 123 -5.64 -10.68 5.76
CA GLU A 123 -5.72 -9.81 6.93
C GLU A 123 -5.48 -8.36 6.56
N ARG A 124 -5.73 -7.45 7.51
CA ARG A 124 -5.46 -6.02 7.30
C ARG A 124 -3.98 -5.75 7.46
N LEU A 125 -3.32 -5.49 6.34
CA LEU A 125 -1.89 -5.30 6.23
C LEU A 125 -1.60 -4.13 5.28
N VAL A 126 -0.66 -3.25 5.66
CA VAL A 126 -0.24 -2.11 4.84
C VAL A 126 1.25 -1.82 4.99
N ALA A 127 1.88 -1.30 3.94
CA ALA A 127 3.20 -0.70 4.01
C ALA A 127 3.08 0.84 3.92
N ILE A 128 3.75 1.55 4.82
CA ILE A 128 3.78 3.00 4.90
C ILE A 128 5.22 3.50 4.76
N ASP A 129 5.46 4.50 3.90
CA ASP A 129 6.78 5.11 3.77
C ASP A 129 7.10 6.10 4.92
N THR A 130 8.34 6.57 4.96
CA THR A 130 8.79 7.56 5.96
C THR A 130 8.11 8.93 5.83
N GLY A 131 7.43 9.18 4.70
CA GLY A 131 6.55 10.34 4.48
C GLY A 131 5.10 10.08 4.89
N PHE A 132 4.83 9.00 5.62
CA PHE A 132 3.51 8.56 6.08
C PHE A 132 2.51 8.28 4.95
N ARG A 133 2.97 7.89 3.76
CA ARG A 133 2.10 7.54 2.63
C ARG A 133 2.01 6.03 2.43
N TYR A 134 0.84 5.56 2.01
CA TYR A 134 0.63 4.16 1.67
C TYR A 134 1.43 3.76 0.42
N LEU A 135 2.25 2.73 0.56
CA LEU A 135 2.99 2.10 -0.54
C LEU A 135 2.24 0.88 -1.09
N ALA A 136 1.68 0.07 -0.19
CA ALA A 136 0.93 -1.13 -0.51
C ALA A 136 -0.15 -1.36 0.55
N VAL A 137 -1.29 -1.91 0.13
CA VAL A 137 -2.47 -2.09 0.99
C VAL A 137 -3.12 -3.42 0.66
N SER A 138 -3.49 -4.20 1.67
CA SER A 138 -4.28 -5.42 1.50
C SER A 138 -5.76 -5.10 1.26
N GLN A 139 -6.47 -5.98 0.54
CA GLN A 139 -7.89 -5.80 0.24
C GLN A 139 -8.76 -5.63 1.51
N PRO A 140 -8.58 -6.41 2.60
CA PRO A 140 -9.34 -6.21 3.84
C PRO A 140 -9.12 -4.83 4.47
N ASN A 141 -7.90 -4.27 4.37
CA ASN A 141 -7.66 -2.93 4.90
C ASN A 141 -8.28 -1.85 4.03
N ALA A 142 -8.26 -2.01 2.70
CA ALA A 142 -8.95 -1.10 1.79
C ALA A 142 -10.46 -1.06 2.06
N GLN A 143 -11.09 -2.24 2.16
CA GLN A 143 -12.51 -2.38 2.47
C GLN A 143 -12.88 -1.78 3.84
N PHE A 144 -12.05 -2.00 4.87
CA PHE A 144 -12.26 -1.40 6.19
C PHE A 144 -12.32 0.13 6.13
N ASN A 145 -11.56 0.75 5.23
CA ASN A 145 -11.55 2.20 5.01
C ASN A 145 -12.48 2.65 3.86
N ARG A 146 -13.37 1.75 3.37
CA ARG A 146 -14.32 2.02 2.27
C ARG A 146 -13.64 2.57 1.02
N ASN A 147 -12.49 1.99 0.67
CA ASN A 147 -11.67 2.42 -0.44
C ASN A 147 -11.15 1.19 -1.20
N THR A 148 -10.50 1.40 -2.34
CA THR A 148 -9.85 0.35 -3.13
C THR A 148 -8.36 0.28 -2.82
N GLN A 149 -7.66 -0.79 -3.24
CA GLN A 149 -6.23 -0.92 -2.93
C GLN A 149 -5.43 0.16 -3.65
N ALA A 150 -5.64 0.34 -4.96
CA ALA A 150 -4.97 1.37 -5.76
C ALA A 150 -5.44 2.77 -5.35
N GLY A 151 -6.73 2.90 -5.02
CA GLY A 151 -7.35 4.10 -4.45
C GLY A 151 -6.91 4.42 -3.02
N MET A 152 -6.01 3.67 -2.40
CA MET A 152 -5.33 4.07 -1.15
C MET A 152 -3.84 4.34 -1.34
N VAL A 153 -3.22 3.75 -2.35
CA VAL A 153 -1.80 3.99 -2.65
C VAL A 153 -1.54 5.49 -2.81
N SER A 154 -0.39 5.93 -2.30
CA SER A 154 0.09 7.31 -2.25
C SER A 154 -0.72 8.28 -1.38
N MET A 155 -1.87 7.89 -0.82
CA MET A 155 -2.53 8.71 0.21
C MET A 155 -1.65 8.87 1.43
N HIS A 156 -1.69 10.06 2.01
CA HIS A 156 -1.14 10.28 3.33
C HIS A 156 -2.02 9.61 4.38
N LEU A 157 -1.42 8.96 5.37
CA LEU A 157 -2.10 8.21 6.41
C LEU A 157 -3.19 9.05 7.10
N GLU A 158 -2.90 10.32 7.37
CA GLU A 158 -3.85 11.27 7.96
C GLU A 158 -5.15 11.40 7.15
N GLN A 159 -5.07 11.40 5.81
CA GLN A 159 -6.23 11.51 4.94
C GLN A 159 -7.16 10.30 5.07
N VAL A 160 -6.62 9.15 5.45
CA VAL A 160 -7.37 7.88 5.57
C VAL A 160 -7.92 7.69 6.98
N ILE A 161 -7.10 7.86 8.01
CA ILE A 161 -7.51 7.59 9.40
C ILE A 161 -8.07 8.83 10.12
N GLY A 162 -7.96 10.00 9.50
CA GLY A 162 -8.32 11.30 10.08
C GLY A 162 -7.24 11.89 10.98
N ARG A 163 -7.23 13.23 11.06
CA ARG A 163 -6.24 14.02 11.82
C ARG A 163 -6.12 13.61 13.27
N GLU A 164 -7.24 13.45 13.96
CA GLU A 164 -7.24 13.10 15.40
C GLU A 164 -6.50 11.78 15.66
N ARG A 165 -6.83 10.72 14.90
CA ARG A 165 -6.20 9.40 15.06
C ARG A 165 -4.75 9.41 14.59
N TYR A 166 -4.42 10.21 13.59
CA TYR A 166 -3.04 10.36 13.14
C TYR A 166 -2.18 11.01 14.22
N VAL A 167 -2.57 12.18 14.72
CA VAL A 167 -1.80 12.96 15.70
C VAL A 167 -1.71 12.24 17.05
N SER A 168 -2.84 11.73 17.57
CA SER A 168 -2.88 11.16 18.92
C SER A 168 -2.30 9.75 19.03
N ARG A 169 -2.26 8.99 17.93
CA ARG A 169 -2.00 7.54 17.98
C ARG A 169 -0.96 7.06 16.97
N ALA A 170 -1.18 7.31 15.68
CA ALA A 170 -0.38 6.65 14.64
C ALA A 170 0.99 7.29 14.43
N ARG A 171 1.05 8.64 14.40
CA ARG A 171 2.26 9.39 14.01
C ARG A 171 3.48 9.02 14.86
N ARG A 172 3.40 9.22 16.17
CA ARG A 172 4.52 8.94 17.08
C ARG A 172 4.98 7.48 17.03
N ARG A 173 4.04 6.54 16.86
CA ARG A 173 4.36 5.10 16.76
C ARG A 173 5.08 4.78 15.45
N LEU A 174 4.65 5.37 14.35
CA LEU A 174 5.36 5.24 13.08
C LEU A 174 6.74 5.90 13.12
N GLU A 175 6.89 7.07 13.73
CA GLU A 175 8.20 7.70 13.94
C GLU A 175 9.15 6.78 14.71
N LEU A 176 8.69 6.14 15.79
CA LEU A 176 9.50 5.14 16.52
C LEU A 176 9.80 3.91 15.67
N CYS A 177 8.83 3.42 14.89
CA CYS A 177 9.02 2.32 13.94
C CYS A 177 10.10 2.66 12.90
N PHE A 178 10.07 3.86 12.33
CA PHE A 178 11.07 4.33 11.36
C PHE A 178 12.45 4.54 11.98
N ASN A 179 12.53 4.71 13.30
CA ASN A 179 13.78 4.67 14.06
C ASN A 179 14.19 3.23 14.46
N GLY A 180 13.59 2.21 13.84
CA GLY A 180 13.93 0.80 14.04
C GLY A 180 13.24 0.12 15.22
N GLN A 181 12.35 0.81 15.94
CA GLN A 181 11.67 0.25 17.10
C GLN A 181 10.30 -0.31 16.72
N ALA A 182 10.19 -1.63 16.63
CA ALA A 182 8.90 -2.29 16.43
C ALA A 182 7.88 -1.82 17.48
N GLN A 183 6.65 -1.54 17.05
CA GLN A 183 5.59 -1.04 17.91
C GLN A 183 4.44 -2.03 17.99
N GLU A 184 3.85 -2.14 19.17
CA GLU A 184 2.57 -2.81 19.37
C GLU A 184 1.68 -1.96 20.27
N TYR A 185 0.41 -1.86 19.91
CA TYR A 185 -0.60 -1.17 20.71
C TYR A 185 -2.01 -1.64 20.34
N TYR A 186 -2.95 -1.34 21.22
CA TYR A 186 -4.35 -1.72 21.09
C TYR A 186 -5.20 -0.45 21.03
N TYR A 187 -6.24 -0.45 20.21
CA TYR A 187 -7.19 0.66 20.18
C TYR A 187 -8.61 0.21 19.89
N PRO A 188 -9.61 0.89 20.47
CA PRO A 188 -10.99 0.65 20.12
C PRO A 188 -11.31 1.22 18.74
N VAL A 189 -12.15 0.51 18.00
CA VAL A 189 -12.80 0.97 16.78
C VAL A 189 -14.31 0.85 16.99
N ALA A 190 -15.01 1.97 16.83
CA ALA A 190 -16.44 1.95 16.64
C ALA A 190 -16.73 1.47 15.21
N VAL A 191 -17.35 0.30 15.08
CA VAL A 191 -17.98 -0.11 13.83
C VAL A 191 -19.43 0.33 13.89
N ALA A 192 -20.02 0.66 12.73
CA ALA A 192 -21.35 1.27 12.62
C ALA A 192 -22.50 0.48 13.30
N ASP A 193 -22.24 -0.75 13.74
CA ASP A 193 -23.21 -1.67 14.33
C ASP A 193 -22.79 -2.09 15.76
N ARG A 194 -22.88 -1.11 16.68
CA ARG A 194 -22.83 -1.16 18.17
C ARG A 194 -21.68 -1.89 18.91
N ASP A 195 -20.92 -2.75 18.28
CA ASP A 195 -19.80 -3.44 18.95
C ASP A 195 -18.50 -2.65 18.83
N ARG A 196 -17.96 -2.26 19.99
CA ARG A 196 -16.59 -1.74 20.10
C ARG A 196 -15.63 -2.89 19.82
N ARG A 197 -14.96 -2.83 18.68
CA ARG A 197 -13.89 -3.77 18.37
C ARG A 197 -12.58 -3.29 18.98
N VAL A 198 -11.78 -4.20 19.52
CA VAL A 198 -10.41 -3.91 19.94
C VAL A 198 -9.48 -4.40 18.85
N ILE A 199 -8.72 -3.47 18.26
CA ILE A 199 -7.74 -3.78 17.23
C ILE A 199 -6.36 -3.81 17.86
N ARG A 200 -5.62 -4.91 17.67
CA ARG A 200 -4.18 -4.98 17.89
C ARG A 200 -3.47 -4.49 16.65
N CYS A 201 -2.68 -3.45 16.77
CA CYS A 201 -1.83 -2.95 15.69
C CYS A 201 -0.36 -3.19 16.02
N GLN A 202 0.32 -3.87 15.09
CA GLN A 202 1.76 -4.12 15.15
C GLN A 202 2.43 -3.40 13.99
N MET A 203 3.55 -2.74 14.25
CA MET A 203 4.36 -2.06 13.25
C MET A 203 5.77 -2.63 13.28
N LYS A 204 6.31 -3.01 12.12
CA LYS A 204 7.68 -3.51 11.96
C LYS A 204 8.44 -2.65 10.95
N PRO A 205 9.66 -2.20 11.26
CA PRO A 205 10.52 -1.57 10.27
C PRO A 205 10.88 -2.57 9.16
N VAL A 206 10.99 -2.07 7.94
CA VAL A 206 11.44 -2.85 6.79
C VAL A 206 12.69 -2.19 6.20
N TYR A 207 13.71 -3.01 6.00
CA TYR A 207 15.01 -2.61 5.52
C TYR A 207 15.27 -3.24 4.17
N ASP A 208 16.01 -2.54 3.32
CA ASP A 208 16.55 -3.13 2.10
C ASP A 208 17.80 -3.99 2.40
N ASN A 209 18.35 -4.61 1.37
CA ASN A 209 19.55 -5.47 1.47
C ASN A 209 20.83 -4.72 1.87
N LEU A 210 20.80 -3.39 1.92
CA LEU A 210 21.88 -2.54 2.43
C LEU A 210 21.64 -2.09 3.88
N GLY A 211 20.61 -2.63 4.54
CA GLY A 211 20.22 -2.27 5.90
C GLY A 211 19.54 -0.91 6.00
N GLN A 212 19.09 -0.33 4.89
CA GLN A 212 18.45 0.99 4.89
C GLN A 212 16.95 0.87 5.05
N LEU A 213 16.40 1.59 6.03
CA LEU A 213 14.96 1.62 6.27
C LEU A 213 14.25 2.38 5.13
N TYR A 214 13.27 1.75 4.50
CA TYR A 214 12.50 2.38 3.43
C TYR A 214 10.99 2.43 3.71
N CYS A 215 10.47 1.56 4.58
CA CYS A 215 9.08 1.62 5.00
C CYS A 215 8.84 0.93 6.36
N GLY A 216 7.62 1.08 6.87
CA GLY A 216 7.10 0.33 8.01
C GLY A 216 5.91 -0.53 7.57
N LEU A 217 5.90 -1.80 8.01
CA LEU A 217 4.83 -2.74 7.76
C LEU A 217 3.87 -2.76 8.96
N MET A 218 2.58 -2.55 8.73
CA MET A 218 1.57 -2.49 9.78
C MET A 218 0.55 -3.61 9.64
N TYR A 219 0.40 -4.39 10.70
CA TYR A 219 -0.59 -5.44 10.84
C TYR A 219 -1.71 -4.98 11.76
N MET A 220 -2.95 -5.27 11.42
CA MET A 220 -4.13 -4.90 12.21
C MET A 220 -5.04 -6.12 12.37
N HIS A 221 -5.11 -6.65 13.58
CA HIS A 221 -5.94 -7.82 13.90
C HIS A 221 -7.07 -7.42 14.84
N ASP A 222 -8.26 -7.93 14.57
CA ASP A 222 -9.39 -7.84 15.50
C ASP A 222 -9.18 -8.85 16.63
N VAL A 223 -9.00 -8.34 17.85
CA VAL A 223 -8.75 -9.15 19.06
C VAL A 223 -9.88 -9.02 20.07
N THR A 224 -11.06 -8.56 19.63
CA THR A 224 -12.22 -8.30 20.51
C THR A 224 -12.57 -9.53 21.36
N GLY A 225 -12.59 -10.72 20.77
CA GLY A 225 -12.86 -11.97 21.50
C GLY A 225 -11.78 -12.33 22.54
N HIS A 226 -10.52 -11.97 22.31
CA HIS A 226 -9.43 -12.23 23.25
C HIS A 226 -9.38 -11.21 24.40
N ALA A 227 -9.74 -9.96 24.12
CA ALA A 227 -9.86 -8.91 25.13
C ALA A 227 -10.99 -9.21 26.12
N LEU A 228 -12.16 -9.64 25.63
CA LEU A 228 -13.32 -10.00 26.45
C LEU A 228 -13.04 -11.21 27.37
N ASN A 229 -12.28 -12.21 26.89
CA ASN A 229 -11.93 -13.39 27.69
C ASN A 229 -10.96 -13.08 28.84
N ARG A 230 -9.99 -12.18 28.64
CA ARG A 230 -9.09 -11.76 29.73
C ARG A 230 -9.81 -10.95 30.81
N SER A 231 -10.75 -10.08 30.43
CA SER A 231 -11.58 -9.33 31.39
C SER A 231 -12.49 -10.25 32.22
N ARG A 232 -13.05 -11.30 31.60
CA ARG A 232 -13.86 -12.31 32.30
C ARG A 232 -13.02 -13.18 33.25
N GLN A 233 -11.83 -13.62 32.85
CA GLN A 233 -10.95 -14.40 33.73
C GLN A 233 -10.44 -13.58 34.94
N ALA A 234 -10.11 -12.29 34.74
CA ALA A 234 -9.72 -11.42 35.85
C ALA A 234 -10.85 -11.19 36.86
N ALA A 235 -12.12 -11.17 36.42
CA ALA A 235 -13.27 -11.03 37.31
C ALA A 235 -13.61 -12.32 38.08
N VAL A 236 -13.30 -13.50 37.52
CA VAL A 236 -13.53 -14.81 38.17
C VAL A 236 -12.43 -15.17 39.17
N SER A 237 -11.21 -14.64 39.02
CA SER A 237 -10.11 -14.83 39.99
C SER A 237 -10.13 -13.83 41.16
N ALA A 238 -11.09 -12.91 41.18
CA ALA A 238 -11.27 -11.90 42.23
C ALA A 238 -12.46 -12.19 43.18
N VAL A 239 -13.05 -13.39 43.06
CA VAL A 239 -14.13 -13.94 43.91
C VAL A 239 -13.59 -15.21 44.58
#